data_AF-A0A7V3I3E3-F1
#
_entry.id   AF-A0A7V3I3E3-F1
#
_cell.length_a   1.000
_cell.length_b   1.000
_cell.length_c   1.000
_cell.angle_alpha   90.00
_cell.angle_beta   90.00
_cell.angle_gamma   90.00
#
_symmetry.space_group_name_H-M   'P 1'
#
loop_
_entity.id
_entity.type
_entity.pdbx_description
1 polymer ?
#
loop_
_entity_poly.entity_id
_entity_poly.type
_entity_poly.pdbx_seq_one_letter_code
_entity_poly.pdbx_strand_id
1 'polypeptide(L)'
;MTAMDTIAAIATPIGSGAIGVVRISGPAALEVASRVFVPDPSGLPANTARHGRLVRFGDREGVIDDAVVTVFRSPHSYTGEDVVEISCHGGLSTVKRTLEAVLDAGARLANPGEFTQRAFLNGKMDLAQAEAVNDLIRARTDAARTIALRQLEGGLSGRISEIDKRLLGVIAAIEAAIDFPDDVPEPETAWLEAEITQARDEIGSLLATFGRGRIYREGLRVVIVGRVNVGKSSLLNALLRHARAIVTPIPGTTRDLIEESLEIEGIPVVAIDTAGLRATDDPVESIGVELTRRSIESADVILLVVDATEGLRDEDRALLAETQDRPVVLVANKVDLVKPGAKDLPPTPSAAKEEHAVRTSALTGQGIEELEAKIAEIAGATSAGS
;
A
#
# COMPACT_ATOMS: atom_id res chain seq x y z
N MET A 1 0.90 -10.95 32.93
CA MET A 1 0.78 -9.74 32.11
C MET A 1 1.54 -8.65 32.83
N THR A 2 2.68 -8.23 32.31
CA THR A 2 3.38 -7.02 32.79
C THR A 2 2.41 -5.85 32.73
N ALA A 3 2.37 -5.01 33.76
CA ALA A 3 1.54 -3.81 33.75
C ALA A 3 1.86 -3.03 32.47
N MET A 4 0.85 -2.83 31.60
CA MET A 4 1.02 -2.11 30.35
C MET A 4 1.48 -0.69 30.66
N ASP A 5 2.57 -0.25 30.04
CA ASP A 5 3.05 1.11 30.17
C ASP A 5 2.16 2.09 29.38
N THR A 6 2.30 3.39 29.64
CA THR A 6 1.59 4.43 28.87
C THR A 6 2.52 4.95 27.78
N ILE A 7 2.02 4.97 26.54
CA ILE A 7 2.77 5.40 25.36
C ILE A 7 2.26 6.72 24.78
N ALA A 8 3.15 7.44 24.10
CA ALA A 8 2.81 8.63 23.34
C ALA A 8 3.56 8.71 22.00
N ALA A 9 2.94 9.33 20.99
CA ALA A 9 3.59 9.69 19.73
C ALA A 9 2.85 10.82 19.02
N ILE A 10 3.51 11.41 18.02
CA ILE A 10 2.86 12.30 17.05
C ILE A 10 2.01 11.44 16.10
N ALA A 11 0.71 11.74 16.00
CA ALA A 11 -0.25 10.98 15.20
C ALA A 11 -0.51 11.60 13.80
N THR A 12 -0.08 12.84 13.57
CA THR A 12 -0.18 13.53 12.28
C THR A 12 1.13 13.45 11.49
N PRO A 13 1.09 13.57 10.14
CA PRO A 13 2.29 13.65 9.32
C PRO A 13 3.25 14.75 9.79
N ILE A 14 4.56 14.50 9.67
CA ILE A 14 5.59 15.48 10.00
C ILE A 14 5.60 16.55 8.90
N GLY A 15 5.47 17.82 9.29
CA GLY A 15 5.48 18.95 8.36
C GLY A 15 4.88 20.20 8.99
N SER A 16 4.58 21.19 8.16
CA SER A 16 3.82 22.38 8.56
C SER A 16 2.34 22.14 8.24
N GLY A 17 1.50 22.12 9.28
CA GLY A 17 0.06 22.05 9.16
C GLY A 17 -0.63 23.00 10.14
N ALA A 18 -1.94 23.22 9.96
CA ALA A 18 -2.72 24.03 10.91
C ALA A 18 -2.76 23.36 12.30
N ILE A 19 -2.88 22.03 12.34
CA ILE A 19 -3.04 21.23 13.54
C ILE A 19 -2.02 20.09 13.54
N GLY A 20 -1.44 19.81 14.70
CA GLY A 20 -0.67 18.61 14.99
C GLY A 20 -1.29 17.88 16.18
N VAL A 21 -1.27 16.55 16.14
CA VAL A 21 -1.86 15.72 17.20
C VAL A 21 -0.78 14.90 17.89
N VAL A 22 -0.71 15.00 19.21
CA VAL A 22 0.03 14.06 20.06
C VAL A 22 -0.96 13.15 20.77
N ARG A 23 -0.85 11.85 20.53
CA ARG A 23 -1.73 10.83 21.10
C ARG A 23 -1.04 10.12 22.26
N ILE A 24 -1.76 9.89 23.34
CA ILE A 24 -1.34 9.17 24.55
C ILE A 24 -2.28 7.97 24.74
N SER A 25 -1.76 6.77 25.00
CA SER A 25 -2.57 5.56 25.28
C SER A 25 -1.97 4.76 26.42
N GLY A 26 -2.81 4.28 27.34
CA GLY A 26 -2.42 3.38 28.41
C GLY A 26 -3.06 3.75 29.76
N PRO A 27 -2.75 2.99 30.82
CA PRO A 27 -3.44 3.13 32.11
C PRO A 27 -3.21 4.47 32.81
N ALA A 28 -2.14 5.20 32.48
CA ALA A 28 -1.84 6.51 33.04
C ALA A 28 -2.08 7.66 32.03
N ALA A 29 -2.76 7.42 30.91
CA ALA A 29 -2.92 8.43 29.85
C ALA A 29 -3.57 9.74 30.36
N LEU A 30 -4.61 9.63 31.20
CA LEU A 30 -5.29 10.77 31.81
C LEU A 30 -4.42 11.51 32.83
N GLU A 31 -3.61 10.77 33.60
CA GLU A 31 -2.69 11.34 34.58
C GLU A 31 -1.52 12.06 33.91
N VAL A 32 -0.95 11.48 32.84
CA VAL A 32 0.08 12.13 32.04
C VAL A 32 -0.47 13.42 31.43
N ALA A 33 -1.67 13.38 30.85
CA ALA A 33 -2.30 14.56 30.28
C ALA A 33 -2.57 15.67 31.31
N SER A 34 -2.99 15.33 32.54
CA SER A 34 -3.28 16.32 33.59
C SER A 34 -2.05 17.06 34.10
N ARG A 35 -0.87 16.47 33.95
CA ARG A 35 0.41 17.09 34.32
C ARG A 35 0.88 18.16 33.32
N VAL A 36 0.39 18.11 32.08
CA VAL A 36 0.85 18.98 30.98
C VAL A 36 -0.26 19.85 30.37
N PHE A 37 -1.51 19.66 30.77
CA PHE A 37 -2.64 20.41 30.22
C PHE A 37 -3.47 21.10 31.32
N VAL A 38 -3.76 22.39 31.12
CA VAL A 38 -4.51 23.23 32.06
C VAL A 38 -5.75 23.82 31.38
N PRO A 39 -6.97 23.58 31.90
CA PRO A 39 -7.28 22.89 33.15
C PRO A 39 -7.24 21.36 33.00
N ASP A 40 -7.01 20.67 34.12
CA ASP A 40 -6.91 19.20 34.22
C ASP A 40 -8.04 18.48 33.46
N PRO A 41 -7.72 17.62 32.46
CA PRO A 41 -8.70 16.89 31.68
C PRO A 41 -9.10 15.53 32.29
N SER A 42 -8.45 15.06 33.37
CA SER A 42 -8.66 13.72 33.93
C SER A 42 -10.09 13.45 34.43
N GLY A 43 -10.82 14.50 34.81
CA GLY A 43 -12.23 14.43 35.22
C GLY A 43 -13.24 14.50 34.07
N LEU A 44 -12.78 14.63 32.82
CA LEU A 44 -13.68 14.74 31.67
C LEU A 44 -14.41 13.42 31.37
N PRO A 45 -15.69 13.48 30.95
CA PRO A 45 -16.39 12.31 30.42
C PRO A 45 -15.72 11.78 29.13
N ALA A 46 -15.98 10.52 28.80
CA ALA A 46 -15.52 9.94 27.55
C ALA A 46 -16.10 10.69 26.33
N ASN A 47 -15.34 10.75 25.24
CA ASN A 47 -15.68 11.41 23.98
C ASN A 47 -15.97 12.91 24.12
N THR A 48 -15.25 13.59 25.02
CA THR A 48 -15.38 15.04 25.21
C THR A 48 -14.10 15.76 24.83
N ALA A 49 -14.27 16.96 24.28
CA ALA A 49 -13.18 17.87 23.94
C ALA A 49 -13.16 19.06 24.90
N ARG A 50 -11.96 19.56 25.23
CA ARG A 50 -11.77 20.75 26.05
C ARG A 50 -10.63 21.61 25.54
N HIS A 51 -10.87 22.92 25.40
CA HIS A 51 -9.84 23.91 25.14
C HIS A 51 -9.09 24.29 26.42
N GLY A 52 -7.79 24.54 26.30
CA GLY A 52 -6.92 24.91 27.41
C GLY A 52 -5.50 25.18 26.96
N ARG A 53 -4.59 25.32 27.92
CA ARG A 53 -3.17 25.57 27.67
C ARG A 53 -2.37 24.32 27.90
N LEU A 54 -1.50 24.03 26.94
CA LEU A 54 -0.43 23.06 27.08
C LEU A 54 0.77 23.73 27.75
N VAL A 55 1.33 23.11 28.77
CA VAL A 55 2.44 23.64 29.57
C VAL A 55 3.57 22.61 29.68
N ARG A 56 4.76 23.09 30.01
CA ARG A 56 5.90 22.20 30.30
C ARG A 56 5.64 21.39 31.57
N PHE A 57 6.15 20.17 31.60
CA PHE A 57 6.11 19.36 32.81
C PHE A 57 6.89 20.07 33.94
N GLY A 58 6.25 20.20 35.11
CA GLY A 58 6.84 20.87 36.28
C GLY A 58 6.85 22.41 36.24
N ASP A 59 6.44 23.03 35.14
CA ASP A 59 6.40 24.50 34.97
C ASP A 59 5.07 24.94 34.33
N ARG A 60 4.12 25.35 35.18
CA ARG A 60 2.79 25.80 34.75
C ARG A 60 2.79 27.18 34.09
N GLU A 61 3.85 27.98 34.23
CA GLU A 61 3.99 29.27 33.55
C GLU A 61 4.67 29.13 32.19
N GLY A 62 5.44 28.07 31.99
CA GLY A 62 6.04 27.65 30.73
C GLY A 62 5.03 27.13 29.72
N VAL A 63 4.16 28.02 29.21
CA VAL A 63 3.19 27.71 28.15
C VAL A 63 3.92 27.25 26.89
N ILE A 64 3.48 26.12 26.35
CA ILE A 64 3.91 25.59 25.06
C ILE A 64 2.98 26.09 23.96
N ASP A 65 1.66 25.96 24.18
CA ASP A 65 0.64 26.31 23.20
C ASP A 65 -0.77 26.43 23.82
N ASP A 66 -1.69 27.04 23.09
CA ASP A 66 -3.13 26.84 23.28
C ASP A 66 -3.57 25.61 22.46
N ALA A 67 -4.31 24.69 23.09
CA ALA A 67 -4.61 23.39 22.52
C ALA A 67 -6.02 22.89 22.90
N VAL A 68 -6.49 21.89 22.16
CA VAL A 68 -7.70 21.14 22.49
C VAL A 68 -7.30 19.71 22.85
N VAL A 69 -7.76 19.23 24.01
CA VAL A 69 -7.64 17.82 24.37
C VAL A 69 -8.94 17.10 24.11
N THR A 70 -8.86 15.89 23.58
CA THR A 70 -9.99 14.97 23.46
C THR A 70 -9.73 13.73 24.31
N VAL A 71 -10.69 13.39 25.16
CA VAL A 71 -10.58 12.26 26.10
C VAL A 71 -11.43 11.09 25.61
N PHE A 72 -10.79 9.93 25.44
CA PHE A 72 -11.44 8.63 25.21
C PHE A 72 -11.15 7.73 26.41
N ARG A 73 -12.17 7.08 26.97
CA ARG A 73 -12.01 6.16 28.10
C ARG A 73 -12.14 4.73 27.64
N SER A 74 -11.40 3.83 28.27
CA SER A 74 -11.53 2.39 28.07
C SER A 74 -12.97 1.93 28.35
N PRO A 75 -13.54 0.98 27.56
CA PRO A 75 -12.96 0.33 26.37
C PRO A 75 -13.27 1.07 25.05
N HIS A 76 -13.84 2.27 25.12
CA HIS A 76 -14.37 3.05 23.99
C HIS A 76 -13.33 4.00 23.40
N SER A 77 -12.18 3.45 23.02
CA SER A 77 -11.09 4.16 22.33
C SER A 77 -10.53 3.32 21.19
N TYR A 78 -9.60 3.88 20.41
CA TYR A 78 -8.92 3.17 19.32
C TYR A 78 -8.16 1.94 19.83
N THR A 79 -7.37 2.10 20.88
CA THR A 79 -6.56 1.01 21.47
C THR A 79 -7.36 0.13 22.42
N GLY A 80 -8.55 0.54 22.86
CA GLY A 80 -9.28 -0.12 23.94
C GLY A 80 -8.83 0.31 25.35
N GLU A 81 -7.80 1.14 25.45
CA GLU A 81 -7.29 1.71 26.70
C GLU A 81 -7.85 3.12 26.94
N ASP A 82 -7.50 3.77 28.06
CA ASP A 82 -7.66 5.22 28.14
C ASP A 82 -6.73 5.89 27.12
N VAL A 83 -7.28 6.83 26.34
CA VAL A 83 -6.57 7.57 25.30
C VAL A 83 -6.85 9.05 25.44
N VAL A 84 -5.80 9.86 25.36
CA VAL A 84 -5.91 11.32 25.25
C VAL A 84 -5.24 11.79 23.98
N GLU A 85 -5.93 12.61 23.21
CA GLU A 85 -5.39 13.28 22.03
C GLU A 85 -5.25 14.77 22.30
N ILE A 86 -4.04 15.30 22.14
CA ILE A 86 -3.71 16.72 22.29
C ILE A 86 -3.56 17.31 20.88
N SER A 87 -4.54 18.12 20.46
CA SER A 87 -4.52 18.88 19.22
C SER A 87 -3.95 20.27 19.47
N CYS A 88 -2.71 20.50 19.07
CA CYS A 88 -2.01 21.78 19.17
C CYS A 88 -1.76 22.37 17.77
N HIS A 89 -1.20 23.56 17.67
CA HIS A 89 -0.77 24.12 16.39
C HIS A 89 0.25 23.20 15.72
N GLY A 90 0.07 22.94 14.42
CA GLY A 90 0.84 21.96 13.65
C GLY A 90 2.24 22.40 13.23
N GLY A 91 2.85 23.35 13.94
CA GLY A 91 4.25 23.72 13.73
C GLY A 91 5.19 22.67 14.30
N LEU A 92 6.22 22.27 13.55
CA LEU A 92 7.16 21.21 13.96
C LEU A 92 7.75 21.42 15.36
N SER A 93 8.08 22.67 15.72
CA SER A 93 8.59 23.01 17.05
C SER A 93 7.54 22.78 18.14
N THR A 94 6.31 23.21 17.90
CA THR A 94 5.19 23.06 18.84
C THR A 94 4.89 21.60 19.11
N VAL A 95 4.68 20.81 18.05
CA VAL A 95 4.34 19.38 18.18
C VAL A 95 5.45 18.58 18.87
N LYS A 96 6.73 18.89 18.57
CA LYS A 96 7.87 18.28 19.28
C LYS A 96 7.88 18.61 20.76
N ARG A 97 7.71 19.89 21.13
CA ARG A 97 7.64 20.33 22.53
C ARG A 97 6.46 19.70 23.28
N THR A 98 5.33 19.53 22.61
CA THR A 98 4.17 18.81 23.15
C THR A 98 4.53 17.37 23.47
N LEU A 99 5.16 16.66 22.53
CA LEU A 99 5.59 15.29 22.75
C LEU A 99 6.61 15.20 23.90
N GLU A 100 7.63 16.07 23.91
CA GLU A 100 8.64 16.13 24.97
C GLU A 100 8.00 16.29 26.35
N ALA A 101 7.07 17.24 26.52
CA ALA A 101 6.37 17.45 27.79
C ALA A 101 5.58 16.21 28.23
N VAL A 102 4.93 15.52 27.30
CA VAL A 102 4.18 14.28 27.56
C VAL A 102 5.11 13.14 27.99
N LEU A 103 6.28 13.02 27.35
CA LEU A 103 7.28 12.01 27.71
C LEU A 103 7.86 12.29 29.11
N ASP A 104 8.23 13.54 29.39
CA ASP A 104 8.72 13.98 30.70
C ASP A 104 7.69 13.75 31.82
N ALA A 105 6.40 13.84 31.48
CA ALA A 105 5.29 13.60 32.41
C ALA A 105 5.03 12.11 32.72
N GLY A 106 5.72 11.18 32.05
CA GLY A 106 5.73 9.75 32.38
C GLY A 106 5.28 8.79 31.28
N ALA A 107 5.01 9.28 30.06
CA ALA A 107 4.76 8.39 28.92
C ALA A 107 6.08 7.94 28.27
N ARG A 108 6.09 6.73 27.69
CA ARG A 108 7.16 6.24 26.81
C ARG A 108 6.86 6.60 25.35
N LEU A 109 7.89 6.83 24.54
CA LEU A 109 7.71 6.94 23.09
C LEU A 109 7.19 5.62 22.50
N ALA A 110 6.09 5.67 21.74
CA ALA A 110 5.52 4.49 21.10
C ALA A 110 6.45 3.93 20.00
N ASN A 111 6.50 2.61 19.88
CA ASN A 111 7.14 1.93 18.76
C ASN A 111 6.29 2.06 17.47
N PRO A 112 6.89 1.86 16.27
CA PRO A 112 6.14 1.84 15.03
C PRO A 112 4.97 0.84 15.08
N GLY A 113 3.75 1.32 14.78
CA GLY A 113 2.55 0.49 14.78
C GLY A 113 1.99 0.13 16.15
N GLU A 114 2.60 0.56 17.26
CA GLU A 114 2.25 0.08 18.61
C GLU A 114 0.79 0.40 19.01
N PHE A 115 0.22 1.54 18.59
CA PHE A 115 -1.20 1.83 18.86
C PHE A 115 -2.15 0.82 18.20
N THR A 116 -1.90 0.47 16.94
CA THR A 116 -2.70 -0.54 16.23
C THR A 116 -2.46 -1.93 16.80
N GLN A 117 -1.22 -2.24 17.19
CA GLN A 117 -0.89 -3.48 17.89
C GLN A 117 -1.69 -3.62 19.19
N ARG A 118 -1.79 -2.56 20.00
CA ARG A 118 -2.61 -2.58 21.23
C ARG A 118 -4.09 -2.74 20.94
N ALA A 119 -4.61 -2.10 19.89
CA ALA A 119 -5.99 -2.30 19.46
C ALA A 119 -6.27 -3.77 19.13
N PHE A 120 -5.36 -4.43 18.40
CA PHE A 120 -5.42 -5.86 18.13
C PHE A 120 -5.38 -6.71 19.42
N LEU A 121 -4.39 -6.47 20.29
CA LEU A 121 -4.24 -7.23 21.55
C LEU A 121 -5.45 -7.08 22.49
N ASN A 122 -6.11 -5.92 22.46
CA ASN A 122 -7.32 -5.65 23.24
C ASN A 122 -8.62 -6.08 22.53
N GLY A 123 -8.52 -6.82 21.41
CA GLY A 123 -9.68 -7.37 20.69
C GLY A 123 -10.56 -6.31 20.02
N LYS A 124 -10.05 -5.09 19.78
CA LYS A 124 -10.77 -4.04 19.05
C LYS A 124 -10.86 -4.33 17.55
N MET A 125 -9.91 -5.11 17.05
CA MET A 125 -9.78 -5.53 15.66
C MET A 125 -8.95 -6.82 15.61
N ASP A 126 -9.08 -7.59 14.54
CA ASP A 126 -8.18 -8.70 14.25
C ASP A 126 -6.94 -8.25 13.45
N LEU A 127 -6.06 -9.20 13.13
CA LEU A 127 -4.81 -8.92 12.43
C LEU A 127 -5.03 -8.42 10.99
N ALA A 128 -6.02 -8.97 10.28
CA ALA A 128 -6.32 -8.56 8.90
C ALA A 128 -6.87 -7.13 8.86
N GLN A 129 -7.67 -6.75 9.85
CA GLN A 129 -8.14 -5.38 10.04
C GLN A 129 -6.99 -4.44 10.44
N ALA A 130 -6.08 -4.88 11.30
CA ALA A 130 -4.90 -4.10 11.68
C ALA A 130 -3.98 -3.80 10.47
N GLU A 131 -3.78 -4.76 9.59
CA GLU A 131 -3.06 -4.56 8.32
C GLU A 131 -3.81 -3.57 7.40
N ALA A 132 -5.13 -3.69 7.31
CA ALA A 132 -5.97 -2.82 6.49
C ALA A 132 -5.90 -1.34 6.91
N VAL A 133 -5.60 -1.03 8.18
CA VAL A 133 -5.35 0.37 8.61
C VAL A 133 -4.16 0.95 7.86
N ASN A 134 -3.06 0.20 7.72
CA ASN A 134 -1.87 0.66 7.01
C ASN A 134 -2.14 0.78 5.50
N ASP A 135 -2.88 -0.18 4.93
CA ASP A 135 -3.28 -0.15 3.53
C ASP A 135 -4.14 1.08 3.23
N LEU A 136 -5.06 1.44 4.14
CA LEU A 136 -5.90 2.63 4.00
C LEU A 136 -5.08 3.93 4.04
N ILE A 137 -4.11 4.03 4.96
CA ILE A 137 -3.22 5.20 5.08
C ILE A 137 -2.35 5.35 3.83
N ARG A 138 -1.94 4.23 3.23
CA ARG A 138 -1.05 4.19 2.04
C ARG A 138 -1.80 4.21 0.71
N ALA A 139 -3.12 4.06 0.72
CA ALA A 139 -3.93 3.94 -0.49
C ALA A 139 -3.71 5.14 -1.42
N ARG A 140 -3.31 4.84 -2.66
CA ARG A 140 -2.98 5.84 -3.68
C ARG A 140 -4.12 6.13 -4.64
N THR A 141 -5.06 5.19 -4.77
CA THR A 141 -6.23 5.29 -5.63
C THR A 141 -7.50 5.05 -4.83
N ASP A 142 -8.64 5.56 -5.32
CA ASP A 142 -9.95 5.33 -4.68
C ASP A 142 -10.32 3.84 -4.64
N ALA A 143 -9.89 3.07 -5.64
CA ALA A 143 -10.08 1.61 -5.66
C ALA A 143 -9.31 0.93 -4.53
N ALA A 144 -8.01 1.26 -4.35
CA ALA A 144 -7.21 0.73 -3.24
C ALA A 144 -7.79 1.11 -1.88
N ARG A 145 -8.23 2.37 -1.72
CA ARG A 145 -8.91 2.87 -0.52
C ARG A 145 -10.18 2.07 -0.22
N THR A 146 -11.00 1.81 -1.24
CA THR A 146 -12.26 1.05 -1.10
C THR A 146 -12.00 -0.39 -0.67
N ILE A 147 -10.96 -1.03 -1.20
CA ILE A 147 -10.55 -2.38 -0.82
C ILE A 147 -10.10 -2.40 0.65
N ALA A 148 -9.25 -1.46 1.06
CA ALA A 148 -8.78 -1.36 2.44
C ALA A 148 -9.93 -1.12 3.43
N LEU A 149 -10.91 -0.27 3.09
CA LEU A 149 -12.10 -0.05 3.91
C LEU A 149 -12.93 -1.33 4.12
N ARG A 150 -13.17 -2.11 3.07
CA ARG A 150 -13.90 -3.39 3.18
C ARG A 150 -13.18 -4.41 4.06
N GLN A 151 -11.84 -4.43 4.00
CA GLN A 151 -11.05 -5.30 4.86
C GLN A 151 -11.07 -4.82 6.31
N LEU A 152 -11.03 -3.50 6.54
CA LEU A 152 -11.17 -2.90 7.87
C LEU A 152 -12.55 -3.19 8.49
N GLU A 153 -13.60 -3.24 7.69
CA GLU A 153 -14.96 -3.67 8.09
C GLU A 153 -15.06 -5.16 8.42
N GLY A 154 -13.98 -5.94 8.26
CA GLY A 154 -13.92 -7.36 8.59
C GLY A 154 -14.32 -8.28 7.44
N GLY A 155 -14.29 -7.81 6.19
CA GLY A 155 -14.72 -8.61 5.03
C GLY A 155 -13.92 -9.90 4.85
N LEU A 156 -12.59 -9.88 5.06
CA LEU A 156 -11.75 -11.09 5.02
C LEU A 156 -12.00 -11.96 6.26
N SER A 157 -12.03 -11.35 7.43
CA SER A 157 -12.19 -12.02 8.73
C SER A 157 -13.51 -12.77 8.84
N GLY A 158 -14.60 -12.21 8.31
CA GLY A 158 -15.89 -12.87 8.23
C GLY A 158 -15.83 -14.16 7.42
N ARG A 159 -15.20 -14.11 6.23
CA ARG A 159 -15.02 -15.30 5.37
C ARG A 159 -14.15 -16.36 6.02
N ILE A 160 -13.05 -15.96 6.67
CA ILE A 160 -12.19 -16.91 7.41
C ILE A 160 -12.96 -17.52 8.58
N SER A 161 -13.73 -16.73 9.33
CA SER A 161 -14.52 -17.23 10.46
C SER A 161 -15.59 -18.25 10.02
N GLU A 162 -16.18 -18.09 8.84
CA GLU A 162 -17.12 -19.07 8.27
C GLU A 162 -16.42 -20.41 7.97
N ILE A 163 -15.23 -20.36 7.36
CA ILE A 163 -14.39 -21.55 7.10
C ILE A 163 -13.98 -22.22 8.41
N ASP A 164 -13.51 -21.43 9.39
CA ASP A 164 -13.11 -21.93 10.71
C ASP A 164 -14.26 -22.63 11.43
N LYS A 165 -15.46 -22.02 11.44
CA LYS A 165 -16.65 -22.64 12.04
C LYS A 165 -16.99 -23.97 11.41
N ARG A 166 -16.85 -24.08 10.08
CA ARG A 166 -17.09 -25.31 9.34
C ARG A 166 -16.11 -26.41 9.77
N LEU A 167 -14.81 -26.09 9.75
CA LEU A 167 -13.77 -27.04 10.12
C LEU A 167 -13.84 -27.43 11.60
N LEU A 168 -14.17 -26.51 12.50
CA LEU A 168 -14.42 -26.81 13.91
C LEU A 168 -15.60 -27.76 14.10
N GLY A 169 -16.66 -27.62 13.28
CA GLY A 169 -17.79 -28.56 13.29
C GLY A 169 -17.37 -29.98 12.89
N VAL A 170 -16.50 -30.11 11.88
CA VAL A 170 -15.91 -31.39 11.47
C VAL A 170 -15.06 -31.99 12.59
N ILE A 171 -14.16 -31.20 13.20
CA ILE A 171 -13.31 -31.65 14.31
C ILE A 171 -14.17 -32.12 15.48
N ALA A 172 -15.16 -31.33 15.88
CA ALA A 172 -16.05 -31.66 17.00
C ALA A 172 -16.83 -32.96 16.78
N ALA A 173 -17.30 -33.22 15.55
CA ALA A 173 -18.02 -34.45 15.21
C ALA A 173 -17.11 -35.69 15.32
N ILE A 174 -15.86 -35.58 14.86
CA ILE A 174 -14.87 -36.66 14.95
C ILE A 174 -14.47 -36.90 16.42
N GLU A 175 -14.14 -35.84 17.16
CA GLU A 175 -13.76 -35.94 18.57
C GLU A 175 -14.89 -36.55 19.41
N ALA A 176 -16.14 -36.15 19.20
CA ALA A 176 -17.28 -36.71 19.94
C ALA A 176 -17.45 -38.22 19.69
N ALA A 177 -17.28 -38.69 18.45
CA ALA A 177 -17.36 -40.12 18.14
C ALA A 177 -16.19 -40.93 18.73
N ILE A 178 -15.00 -40.33 18.85
CA ILE A 178 -13.82 -40.95 19.47
C ILE A 178 -14.00 -41.06 21.00
N ASP A 179 -14.47 -39.99 21.64
CA ASP A 179 -14.60 -39.91 23.09
C ASP A 179 -15.81 -40.72 23.62
N PHE A 180 -16.87 -40.87 22.83
CA PHE A 180 -18.14 -41.50 23.23
C PHE A 180 -18.68 -42.50 22.18
N PRO A 181 -17.93 -43.57 21.85
CA PRO A 181 -18.29 -44.48 20.76
C PRO A 181 -19.62 -45.24 20.97
N ASP A 182 -20.05 -45.42 22.23
CA ASP A 182 -21.31 -46.11 22.56
C ASP A 182 -22.54 -45.17 22.49
N ASP A 183 -22.33 -43.85 22.63
CA ASP A 183 -23.40 -42.85 22.73
C ASP A 183 -23.52 -41.97 21.47
N VAL A 184 -22.43 -41.83 20.70
CA VAL A 184 -22.33 -40.96 19.52
C VAL A 184 -21.99 -41.81 18.29
N PRO A 185 -22.84 -41.83 17.25
CA PRO A 185 -22.53 -42.55 16.02
C PRO A 185 -21.38 -41.87 15.26
N GLU A 186 -20.58 -42.67 14.55
CA GLU A 186 -19.53 -42.14 13.68
C GLU A 186 -20.11 -41.19 12.61
N PRO A 187 -19.48 -40.04 12.35
CA PRO A 187 -19.93 -39.13 11.31
C PRO A 187 -19.83 -39.79 9.93
N GLU A 188 -20.86 -39.56 9.10
CA GLU A 188 -20.88 -40.09 7.73
C GLU A 188 -19.71 -39.55 6.91
N THR A 189 -18.95 -40.44 6.27
CA THR A 189 -17.78 -40.07 5.45
C THR A 189 -18.14 -39.11 4.32
N ALA A 190 -19.33 -39.28 3.71
CA ALA A 190 -19.81 -38.41 2.65
C ALA A 190 -20.06 -36.97 3.14
N TRP A 191 -20.54 -36.81 4.38
CA TRP A 191 -20.71 -35.50 4.98
C TRP A 191 -19.35 -34.84 5.27
N LEU A 192 -18.41 -35.58 5.86
CA LEU A 192 -17.05 -35.10 6.12
C LEU A 192 -16.37 -34.60 4.83
N GLU A 193 -16.44 -35.40 3.76
CA GLU A 193 -15.85 -35.06 2.47
C GLU A 193 -16.48 -33.80 1.86
N ALA A 194 -17.80 -33.63 1.99
CA ALA A 194 -18.50 -32.45 1.50
C ALA A 194 -18.08 -31.17 2.24
N GLU A 195 -18.03 -31.20 3.58
CA GLU A 195 -17.65 -30.06 4.41
C GLU A 195 -16.20 -29.61 4.14
N ILE A 196 -15.27 -30.56 4.06
CA ILE A 196 -13.86 -30.30 3.79
C ILE A 196 -13.67 -29.78 2.35
N THR A 197 -14.37 -30.36 1.38
CA THR A 197 -14.32 -29.91 -0.02
C THR A 197 -14.82 -28.48 -0.14
N GLN A 198 -15.93 -28.15 0.52
CA GLN A 198 -16.46 -26.79 0.52
C GLN A 198 -15.48 -25.79 1.14
N ALA A 199 -14.88 -26.11 2.29
CA ALA A 199 -13.85 -25.26 2.90
C ALA A 199 -12.65 -25.03 1.97
N ARG A 200 -12.19 -26.10 1.30
CA ARG A 200 -11.09 -26.02 0.32
C ARG A 200 -11.45 -25.11 -0.86
N ASP A 201 -12.65 -25.23 -1.40
CA ASP A 201 -13.08 -24.45 -2.56
C ASP A 201 -13.27 -22.96 -2.18
N GLU A 202 -13.77 -22.69 -0.97
CA GLU A 202 -13.84 -21.33 -0.41
C GLU A 202 -12.43 -20.71 -0.24
N ILE A 203 -11.47 -21.46 0.29
CA ILE A 203 -10.05 -21.05 0.37
C ILE A 203 -9.48 -20.81 -1.03
N GLY A 204 -9.74 -21.70 -1.99
CA GLY A 204 -9.31 -21.55 -3.38
C GLY A 204 -9.82 -20.26 -4.01
N SER A 205 -11.08 -19.89 -3.74
CA SER A 205 -11.65 -18.62 -4.19
C SER A 205 -10.98 -17.39 -3.56
N LEU A 206 -10.52 -17.48 -2.30
CA LEU A 206 -9.76 -16.42 -1.64
C LEU A 206 -8.37 -16.28 -2.28
N LEU A 207 -7.66 -17.39 -2.47
CA LEU A 207 -6.34 -17.42 -3.09
C LEU A 207 -6.34 -16.84 -4.51
N ALA A 208 -7.38 -17.12 -5.29
CA ALA A 208 -7.56 -16.56 -6.63
C ALA A 208 -7.63 -15.03 -6.66
N THR A 209 -7.93 -14.37 -5.53
CA THR A 209 -7.97 -12.89 -5.45
C THR A 209 -6.64 -12.25 -5.06
N PHE A 210 -5.63 -13.04 -4.67
CA PHE A 210 -4.37 -12.56 -4.13
C PHE A 210 -3.61 -11.64 -5.09
N GLY A 211 -3.46 -12.03 -6.36
CA GLY A 211 -2.73 -11.25 -7.36
C GLY A 211 -3.30 -9.84 -7.51
N ARG A 212 -4.63 -9.72 -7.60
CA ARG A 212 -5.32 -8.43 -7.69
C ARG A 212 -5.18 -7.62 -6.39
N GLY A 213 -5.31 -8.26 -5.23
CA GLY A 213 -5.11 -7.62 -3.93
C GLY A 213 -3.69 -7.06 -3.75
N ARG A 214 -2.66 -7.75 -4.27
CA ARG A 214 -1.28 -7.27 -4.25
C ARG A 214 -1.11 -6.00 -5.10
N ILE A 215 -1.63 -5.99 -6.32
CA ILE A 215 -1.56 -4.82 -7.23
C ILE A 215 -2.13 -3.57 -6.57
N TYR A 216 -3.31 -3.66 -5.93
CA TYR A 216 -3.92 -2.49 -5.29
C TYR A 216 -3.19 -2.03 -4.01
N ARG A 217 -2.46 -2.92 -3.32
CA ARG A 217 -1.70 -2.59 -2.10
C ARG A 217 -0.30 -2.05 -2.40
N GLU A 218 0.42 -2.70 -3.30
CA GLU A 218 1.83 -2.43 -3.59
C GLU A 218 2.02 -1.53 -4.83
N GLY A 219 1.04 -1.52 -5.73
CA GLY A 219 1.13 -0.91 -7.05
C GLY A 219 1.61 -1.89 -8.12
N LEU A 220 1.13 -1.70 -9.35
CA LEU A 220 1.62 -2.39 -10.54
C LEU A 220 2.98 -1.81 -10.94
N ARG A 221 4.02 -2.63 -10.96
CA ARG A 221 5.36 -2.22 -11.36
C ARG A 221 5.49 -2.29 -12.88
N VAL A 222 5.55 -1.12 -13.51
CA VAL A 222 5.67 -0.97 -14.98
C VAL A 222 7.08 -0.51 -15.31
N VAL A 223 7.84 -1.33 -16.02
CA VAL A 223 9.23 -1.01 -16.38
C VAL A 223 9.34 -0.65 -17.86
N ILE A 224 9.90 0.51 -18.15
CA ILE A 224 10.06 1.02 -19.51
C ILE A 224 11.46 0.69 -20.01
N VAL A 225 11.56 -0.16 -21.03
CA VAL A 225 12.82 -0.63 -21.62
C VAL A 225 12.87 -0.31 -23.11
N GLY A 226 14.07 -0.34 -23.68
CA GLY A 226 14.31 -0.03 -25.10
C GLY A 226 15.61 0.71 -25.32
N ARG A 227 16.02 0.84 -26.58
CA ARG A 227 17.27 1.51 -26.96
C ARG A 227 17.34 2.99 -26.57
N VAL A 228 18.51 3.58 -26.68
CA VAL A 228 18.67 5.04 -26.53
C VAL A 228 17.86 5.75 -27.63
N ASN A 229 17.28 6.91 -27.31
CA ASN A 229 16.53 7.76 -28.24
C ASN A 229 15.22 7.19 -28.83
N VAL A 230 14.73 6.01 -28.41
CA VAL A 230 13.39 5.51 -28.82
C VAL A 230 12.22 6.27 -28.15
N GLY A 231 12.52 7.16 -27.19
CA GLY A 231 11.55 8.03 -26.54
C GLY A 231 10.95 7.49 -25.23
N LYS A 232 11.69 6.66 -24.47
CA LYS A 232 11.28 6.13 -23.15
C LYS A 232 10.86 7.23 -22.17
N SER A 233 11.74 8.21 -21.91
CA SER A 233 11.43 9.31 -20.99
C SER A 233 10.33 10.22 -21.52
N SER A 234 10.21 10.38 -22.84
CA SER A 234 9.09 11.10 -23.44
C SER A 234 7.77 10.35 -23.23
N LEU A 235 7.76 9.03 -23.35
CA LEU A 235 6.60 8.18 -23.11
C LEU A 235 6.19 8.22 -21.64
N LEU A 236 7.14 8.12 -20.70
CA LEU A 236 6.86 8.28 -19.28
C LEU A 236 6.23 9.64 -18.98
N ASN A 237 6.78 10.72 -19.53
CA ASN A 237 6.22 12.06 -19.36
C ASN A 237 4.82 12.19 -20.00
N ALA A 238 4.57 11.53 -21.13
CA ALA A 238 3.25 11.51 -21.74
C ALA A 238 2.24 10.77 -20.85
N LEU A 239 2.61 9.61 -20.31
CA LEU A 239 1.81 8.88 -19.32
C LEU A 239 1.54 9.72 -18.07
N LEU A 240 2.55 10.41 -17.52
CA LEU A 240 2.36 11.27 -16.33
C LEU A 240 1.45 12.48 -16.56
N ARG A 241 1.33 12.94 -17.81
CA ARG A 241 0.45 14.06 -18.17
C ARG A 241 -0.98 13.62 -18.44
N HIS A 242 -1.15 12.41 -18.98
CA HIS A 242 -2.45 11.86 -19.35
C HIS A 242 -3.10 11.14 -18.16
N ALA A 243 -2.34 10.27 -17.50
CA ALA A 243 -2.70 9.65 -16.25
C ALA A 243 -2.69 10.65 -15.10
N ARG A 244 -3.41 10.32 -14.02
CA ARG A 244 -3.39 11.14 -12.81
C ARG A 244 -2.09 10.86 -12.05
N ALA A 245 -1.17 11.82 -12.05
CA ALA A 245 0.01 11.76 -11.20
C ALA A 245 -0.40 11.69 -9.72
N ILE A 246 0.18 10.75 -8.98
CA ILE A 246 -0.10 10.58 -7.56
C ILE A 246 1.14 10.99 -6.77
N VAL A 247 0.96 11.92 -5.83
CA VAL A 247 2.06 12.37 -4.98
C VAL A 247 2.44 11.25 -4.02
N THR A 248 3.72 10.87 -4.00
CA THR A 248 4.24 10.03 -2.93
C THR A 248 4.49 10.92 -1.70
N PRO A 249 4.01 10.56 -0.50
CA PRO A 249 4.25 11.35 0.71
C PRO A 249 5.70 11.23 1.23
N ILE A 250 6.57 10.48 0.56
CA ILE A 250 7.97 10.31 0.94
C ILE A 250 8.87 10.88 -0.17
N PRO A 251 9.36 12.12 -0.02
CA PRO A 251 10.41 12.64 -0.88
C PRO A 251 11.68 11.81 -0.69
N GLY A 252 12.18 11.20 -1.77
CA GLY A 252 13.57 10.80 -1.93
C GLY A 252 14.14 9.79 -0.93
N THR A 253 14.12 8.51 -1.28
CA THR A 253 15.11 7.54 -0.79
C THR A 253 15.53 6.58 -1.90
N THR A 254 16.23 7.10 -2.91
CA THR A 254 17.47 6.56 -3.52
C THR A 254 17.74 7.32 -4.81
N ARG A 255 18.99 7.78 -5.00
CA ARG A 255 19.41 8.65 -6.10
C ARG A 255 19.56 7.94 -7.46
N ASP A 256 19.08 6.70 -7.61
CA ASP A 256 19.49 5.83 -8.71
C ASP A 256 18.32 5.22 -9.53
N LEU A 257 17.05 5.55 -9.26
CA LEU A 257 15.89 5.12 -10.08
C LEU A 257 14.87 6.27 -10.16
N ILE A 258 14.46 6.66 -11.37
CA ILE A 258 13.30 7.55 -11.56
C ILE A 258 12.06 6.65 -11.45
N GLU A 259 11.53 6.53 -10.24
CA GLU A 259 10.25 5.89 -9.96
C GLU A 259 9.17 6.96 -9.88
N GLU A 260 8.19 6.87 -10.77
CA GLU A 260 7.07 7.80 -10.81
C GLU A 260 5.77 7.07 -10.51
N SER A 261 4.92 7.67 -9.69
CA SER A 261 3.66 7.06 -9.26
C SER A 261 2.49 7.72 -9.97
N LEU A 262 1.66 6.92 -10.63
CA LEU A 262 0.49 7.38 -11.36
C LEU A 262 -0.69 6.42 -11.18
N GLU A 263 -1.89 6.90 -11.53
CA GLU A 263 -3.10 6.08 -11.58
C GLU A 263 -3.50 5.85 -13.05
N ILE A 264 -3.59 4.57 -13.44
CA ILE A 264 -4.12 4.14 -14.74
C ILE A 264 -5.40 3.34 -14.48
N GLU A 265 -6.55 3.80 -14.98
CA GLU A 265 -7.84 3.09 -14.84
C GLU A 265 -8.16 2.66 -13.39
N GLY A 266 -7.83 3.51 -12.40
CA GLY A 266 -8.02 3.23 -10.97
C GLY A 266 -6.95 2.33 -10.33
N ILE A 267 -6.01 1.80 -11.11
CA ILE A 267 -4.91 0.95 -10.65
C ILE A 267 -3.72 1.83 -10.24
N PRO A 268 -3.16 1.68 -9.02
CA PRO A 268 -1.92 2.34 -8.65
C PRO A 268 -0.77 1.74 -9.47
N VAL A 269 -0.01 2.59 -10.16
CA VAL A 269 1.12 2.18 -11.00
C VAL A 269 2.39 2.87 -10.52
N VAL A 270 3.47 2.10 -10.44
CA VAL A 270 4.83 2.59 -10.23
C VAL A 270 5.59 2.37 -11.54
N ALA A 271 5.82 3.46 -12.28
CA ALA A 271 6.55 3.43 -13.53
C ALA A 271 8.04 3.69 -13.31
N ILE A 272 8.89 2.87 -13.92
CA ILE A 272 10.34 2.89 -13.76
C ILE A 272 11.00 3.16 -15.13
N ASP A 273 11.70 4.30 -15.27
CA ASP A 273 12.46 4.63 -16.48
C ASP A 273 13.90 4.11 -16.40
N THR A 274 14.24 3.17 -17.29
CA THR A 274 15.58 2.60 -17.37
C THR A 274 16.60 3.53 -18.06
N ALA A 275 16.17 4.60 -18.74
CA ALA A 275 17.09 5.60 -19.31
C ALA A 275 17.88 6.35 -18.23
N GLY A 276 17.27 6.61 -17.07
CA GLY A 276 17.92 7.25 -15.93
C GLY A 276 19.06 6.43 -15.31
N LEU A 277 19.10 5.11 -15.57
CA LEU A 277 20.10 4.18 -15.03
C LEU A 277 21.45 4.22 -15.74
N ARG A 278 21.56 4.93 -16.87
CA ARG A 278 22.74 4.94 -17.75
C ARG A 278 23.35 6.33 -17.95
N ALA A 279 22.82 7.37 -17.30
CA ALA A 279 23.16 8.77 -17.57
C ALA A 279 24.34 9.32 -16.74
N THR A 280 25.45 8.58 -16.66
CA THR A 280 26.74 9.10 -16.15
C THR A 280 27.88 8.66 -17.06
N ASP A 281 28.61 9.64 -17.63
CA ASP A 281 29.72 9.47 -18.58
C ASP A 281 31.03 8.97 -17.93
N ASP A 282 30.98 7.89 -17.13
CA ASP A 282 32.18 7.28 -16.49
C ASP A 282 31.90 5.77 -16.20
N PRO A 283 32.84 4.91 -15.74
CA PRO A 283 32.91 3.43 -15.91
C PRO A 283 31.84 2.57 -15.19
N VAL A 284 30.62 3.07 -15.07
CA VAL A 284 29.43 2.54 -14.36
C VAL A 284 28.49 1.75 -15.29
N GLU A 285 28.92 1.43 -16.51
CA GLU A 285 28.10 0.69 -17.50
C GLU A 285 27.61 -0.69 -16.98
N SER A 286 28.42 -1.38 -16.17
CA SER A 286 28.04 -2.67 -15.57
C SER A 286 26.94 -2.56 -14.51
N ILE A 287 26.93 -1.47 -13.73
CA ILE A 287 25.92 -1.21 -12.71
C ILE A 287 24.58 -0.83 -13.37
N GLY A 288 24.62 -0.01 -14.43
CA GLY A 288 23.43 0.34 -15.19
C GLY A 288 22.76 -0.87 -15.86
N VAL A 289 23.54 -1.83 -16.36
CA VAL A 289 23.03 -3.09 -16.93
C VAL A 289 22.41 -3.97 -15.84
N GLU A 290 23.10 -4.17 -14.72
CA GLU A 290 22.59 -4.97 -13.58
C GLU A 290 21.30 -4.37 -13.00
N LEU A 291 21.23 -3.05 -12.85
CA LEU A 291 20.04 -2.36 -12.33
C LEU A 291 18.86 -2.41 -13.32
N THR A 292 19.14 -2.35 -14.63
CA THR A 292 18.13 -2.58 -15.68
C THR A 292 17.59 -4.00 -15.58
N ARG A 293 18.47 -4.99 -15.42
CA ARG A 293 18.10 -6.40 -15.30
C ARG A 293 17.26 -6.67 -14.05
N ARG A 294 17.65 -6.13 -12.89
CA ARG A 294 16.84 -6.20 -11.65
C ARG A 294 15.47 -5.54 -11.79
N SER A 295 15.40 -4.42 -12.49
CA SER A 295 14.13 -3.73 -12.74
C SER A 295 13.21 -4.62 -13.57
N ILE A 296 13.72 -5.17 -14.68
CA ILE A 296 13.03 -6.19 -15.50
C ILE A 296 12.59 -7.36 -14.62
N GLU A 297 13.47 -7.89 -13.76
CA GLU A 297 13.19 -8.95 -12.79
C GLU A 297 12.09 -8.66 -11.78
N SER A 298 11.86 -7.40 -11.46
CA SER A 298 10.80 -6.96 -10.55
C SER A 298 9.54 -6.46 -11.25
N ALA A 299 9.49 -6.48 -12.59
CA ALA A 299 8.40 -5.92 -13.38
C ALA A 299 7.17 -6.84 -13.37
N ASP A 300 6.01 -6.26 -13.11
CA ASP A 300 4.71 -6.88 -13.38
C ASP A 300 4.34 -6.75 -14.86
N VAL A 301 4.70 -5.61 -15.47
CA VAL A 301 4.52 -5.34 -16.90
C VAL A 301 5.76 -4.62 -17.45
N ILE A 302 6.20 -5.04 -18.62
CA ILE A 302 7.31 -4.41 -19.34
C ILE A 302 6.76 -3.65 -20.56
N LEU A 303 7.09 -2.37 -20.66
CA LEU A 303 6.87 -1.58 -21.87
C LEU A 303 8.16 -1.58 -22.68
N LEU A 304 8.19 -2.38 -23.75
CA LEU A 304 9.34 -2.42 -24.66
C LEU A 304 9.13 -1.39 -25.77
N VAL A 305 9.85 -0.28 -25.68
CA VAL A 305 9.69 0.87 -26.57
C VAL A 305 10.65 0.77 -27.75
N VAL A 306 10.11 0.86 -28.96
CA VAL A 306 10.87 0.87 -30.22
C VAL A 306 10.54 2.11 -31.03
N ASP A 307 11.48 2.53 -31.87
CA ASP A 307 11.27 3.63 -32.80
C ASP A 307 10.54 3.12 -34.06
N ALA A 308 9.30 3.58 -34.27
CA ALA A 308 8.48 3.18 -35.41
C ALA A 308 9.07 3.59 -36.76
N THR A 309 10.02 4.54 -36.79
CA THR A 309 10.69 5.00 -38.03
C THR A 309 11.86 4.10 -38.44
N GLU A 310 12.43 3.35 -37.50
CA GLU A 310 13.65 2.56 -37.72
C GLU A 310 13.39 1.05 -37.80
N GLY A 311 12.21 0.60 -37.40
CA GLY A 311 11.88 -0.83 -37.27
C GLY A 311 12.65 -1.52 -36.12
N LEU A 312 12.49 -2.85 -36.01
CA LEU A 312 13.18 -3.66 -35.00
C LEU A 312 14.64 -3.88 -35.36
N ARG A 313 15.54 -3.44 -34.48
CA ARG A 313 16.99 -3.74 -34.54
C ARG A 313 17.34 -4.97 -33.70
N ASP A 314 18.57 -5.46 -33.83
CA ASP A 314 19.05 -6.64 -33.12
C ASP A 314 19.01 -6.48 -31.59
N GLU A 315 19.32 -5.29 -31.07
CA GLU A 315 19.17 -4.97 -29.64
C GLU A 315 17.71 -5.04 -29.17
N ASP A 316 16.74 -4.61 -30.00
CA ASP A 316 15.31 -4.71 -29.67
C ASP A 316 14.89 -6.18 -29.61
N ARG A 317 15.39 -7.01 -30.54
CA ARG A 317 15.15 -8.47 -30.56
C ARG A 317 15.79 -9.16 -29.35
N ALA A 318 16.97 -8.73 -28.92
CA ALA A 318 17.63 -9.25 -27.74
C ALA A 318 16.82 -8.96 -26.46
N LEU A 319 16.32 -7.73 -26.30
CA LEU A 319 15.44 -7.37 -25.18
C LEU A 319 14.12 -8.13 -25.20
N LEU A 320 13.52 -8.34 -26.38
CA LEU A 320 12.32 -9.16 -26.54
C LEU A 320 12.57 -10.62 -26.13
N ALA A 321 13.72 -11.18 -26.49
CA ALA A 321 14.10 -12.53 -26.08
C ALA A 321 14.36 -12.63 -24.57
N GLU A 322 14.97 -11.60 -23.96
CA GLU A 322 15.20 -11.54 -22.51
C GLU A 322 13.89 -11.40 -21.70
N THR A 323 12.83 -10.89 -22.32
CA THR A 323 11.55 -10.56 -21.65
C THR A 323 10.39 -11.49 -22.03
N GLN A 324 10.63 -12.51 -22.85
CA GLN A 324 9.61 -13.41 -23.41
C GLN A 324 8.73 -14.13 -22.38
N ASP A 325 9.26 -14.43 -21.18
CA ASP A 325 8.55 -15.15 -20.12
C ASP A 325 7.72 -14.22 -19.23
N ARG A 326 7.50 -12.97 -19.65
CA ARG A 326 6.86 -11.93 -18.85
C ARG A 326 5.78 -11.19 -19.63
N PRO A 327 4.87 -10.50 -18.94
CA PRO A 327 3.90 -9.64 -19.61
C PRO A 327 4.61 -8.44 -20.28
N VAL A 328 4.70 -8.44 -21.60
CA VAL A 328 5.34 -7.39 -22.40
C VAL A 328 4.30 -6.70 -23.29
N VAL A 329 4.33 -5.37 -23.27
CA VAL A 329 3.64 -4.51 -24.26
C VAL A 329 4.70 -3.92 -25.18
N LEU A 330 4.60 -4.22 -26.47
CA LEU A 330 5.48 -3.63 -27.48
C LEU A 330 4.94 -2.24 -27.85
N VAL A 331 5.71 -1.19 -27.57
CA VAL A 331 5.31 0.19 -27.83
C VAL A 331 6.09 0.74 -29.03
N ALA A 332 5.43 0.83 -30.19
CA ALA A 332 5.99 1.45 -31.38
C ALA A 332 5.78 2.98 -31.29
N ASN A 333 6.79 3.69 -30.81
CA ASN A 333 6.73 5.13 -30.56
C ASN A 333 7.17 5.96 -31.78
N LYS A 334 6.88 7.26 -31.78
CA LYS A 334 7.17 8.24 -32.84
C LYS A 334 6.39 8.02 -34.14
N VAL A 335 5.15 7.53 -34.05
CA VAL A 335 4.31 7.33 -35.24
C VAL A 335 3.96 8.61 -35.98
N ASP A 336 4.11 9.77 -35.35
CA ASP A 336 4.00 11.10 -35.98
C ASP A 336 5.05 11.34 -37.07
N LEU A 337 6.18 10.62 -37.02
CA LEU A 337 7.26 10.71 -38.02
C LEU A 337 7.15 9.66 -39.13
N VAL A 338 6.20 8.71 -39.02
CA VAL A 338 6.02 7.64 -40.01
C VAL A 338 5.22 8.17 -41.20
N LYS A 339 5.78 8.09 -42.40
CA LYS A 339 5.12 8.57 -43.63
C LYS A 339 3.88 7.73 -43.97
N PRO A 340 2.79 8.35 -44.47
CA PRO A 340 1.62 7.61 -44.97
C PRO A 340 2.03 6.65 -46.09
N GLY A 341 1.82 5.34 -45.88
CA GLY A 341 2.15 4.30 -46.86
C GLY A 341 3.43 3.50 -46.58
N ALA A 342 4.15 3.76 -45.48
CA ALA A 342 5.17 2.84 -44.98
C ALA A 342 4.50 1.54 -44.53
N LYS A 343 4.53 0.53 -45.41
CA LYS A 343 4.15 -0.84 -45.07
C LYS A 343 5.27 -1.43 -44.23
N ASP A 344 4.85 -2.19 -43.22
CA ASP A 344 5.68 -2.90 -42.25
C ASP A 344 6.12 -2.02 -41.07
N LEU A 345 5.17 -1.82 -40.15
CA LEU A 345 5.58 -1.79 -38.75
C LEU A 345 6.27 -3.11 -38.42
N PRO A 346 7.24 -3.11 -37.50
CA PRO A 346 7.90 -4.34 -37.13
C PRO A 346 6.87 -5.41 -36.76
N PRO A 347 6.94 -6.61 -37.34
CA PRO A 347 6.09 -7.71 -36.94
C PRO A 347 6.32 -7.95 -35.45
N THR A 348 5.22 -8.04 -34.71
CA THR A 348 5.21 -8.49 -33.32
C THR A 348 5.95 -9.82 -33.26
N PRO A 349 7.01 -9.93 -32.44
CA PRO A 349 7.76 -11.17 -32.34
C PRO A 349 6.82 -12.28 -31.88
N SER A 350 7.01 -13.52 -32.34
CA SER A 350 6.16 -14.68 -31.98
C SER A 350 6.07 -14.98 -30.48
N ALA A 351 6.95 -14.36 -29.66
CA ALA A 351 6.95 -14.43 -28.20
C ALA A 351 6.03 -13.37 -27.54
N ALA A 352 5.78 -12.24 -28.19
CA ALA A 352 4.74 -11.29 -27.78
C ALA A 352 3.52 -11.58 -28.66
N LYS A 353 2.40 -12.01 -28.06
CA LYS A 353 1.19 -12.20 -28.86
C LYS A 353 0.88 -10.88 -29.59
N GLU A 354 0.61 -10.97 -30.90
CA GLU A 354 0.30 -9.84 -31.81
C GLU A 354 -0.70 -8.83 -31.20
N GLU A 355 -1.54 -9.31 -30.28
CA GLU A 355 -2.52 -8.57 -29.50
C GLU A 355 -1.96 -7.55 -28.50
N HIS A 356 -0.66 -7.49 -28.20
CA HIS A 356 -0.06 -6.57 -27.20
C HIS A 356 0.87 -5.49 -27.77
N ALA A 357 0.77 -5.15 -29.05
CA ALA A 357 1.48 -4.02 -29.63
C ALA A 357 0.62 -2.75 -29.68
N VAL A 358 1.17 -1.62 -29.21
CA VAL A 358 0.51 -0.32 -29.22
C VAL A 358 1.35 0.70 -29.98
N ARG A 359 0.69 1.52 -30.80
CA ARG A 359 1.32 2.58 -31.58
C ARG A 359 1.17 3.90 -30.86
N THR A 360 2.28 4.56 -30.56
CA THR A 360 2.26 5.80 -29.79
C THR A 360 3.05 6.92 -30.46
N SER A 361 2.62 8.14 -30.19
CA SER A 361 3.45 9.33 -30.35
C SER A 361 3.49 10.02 -29.00
N ALA A 362 4.57 9.80 -28.25
CA ALA A 362 4.78 10.46 -26.96
C ALA A 362 4.81 12.00 -27.08
N LEU A 363 5.09 12.54 -28.27
CA LEU A 363 5.09 13.97 -28.55
C LEU A 363 3.67 14.53 -28.67
N THR A 364 2.79 13.83 -29.39
CA THR A 364 1.42 14.32 -29.69
C THR A 364 0.37 13.79 -28.72
N GLY A 365 0.68 12.74 -27.96
CA GLY A 365 -0.26 12.02 -27.09
C GLY A 365 -1.06 10.92 -27.82
N GLN A 366 -0.88 10.74 -29.13
CA GLN A 366 -1.58 9.69 -29.87
C GLN A 366 -1.25 8.30 -29.29
N GLY A 367 -2.27 7.48 -29.04
CA GLY A 367 -2.15 6.10 -28.60
C GLY A 367 -1.80 5.91 -27.11
N ILE A 368 -1.69 6.98 -26.33
CA ILE A 368 -1.40 6.88 -24.89
C ILE A 368 -2.59 6.27 -24.12
N GLU A 369 -3.82 6.64 -24.46
CA GLU A 369 -5.03 6.05 -23.87
C GLU A 369 -5.16 4.55 -24.19
N GLU A 370 -4.82 4.14 -25.41
CA GLU A 370 -4.77 2.72 -25.80
C GLU A 370 -3.70 1.95 -25.00
N LEU A 371 -2.54 2.58 -24.77
CA LEU A 371 -1.48 2.02 -23.94
C LEU A 371 -1.92 1.86 -22.48
N GLU A 372 -2.61 2.85 -21.92
CA GLU A 372 -3.19 2.83 -20.58
C GLU A 372 -4.19 1.68 -20.42
N ALA A 373 -5.13 1.54 -21.37
CA ALA A 373 -6.09 0.44 -21.39
C ALA A 373 -5.39 -0.93 -21.46
N LYS A 374 -4.29 -1.02 -22.24
CA LYS A 374 -3.53 -2.26 -22.38
C LYS A 374 -2.78 -2.65 -21.11
N ILE A 375 -2.20 -1.68 -20.42
CA ILE A 375 -1.56 -1.89 -19.11
C ILE A 375 -2.60 -2.39 -18.10
N ALA A 376 -3.79 -1.79 -18.08
CA ALA A 376 -4.88 -2.20 -17.19
C ALA A 376 -5.42 -3.60 -17.52
N GLU A 377 -5.57 -3.95 -18.80
CA GLU A 377 -5.98 -5.28 -19.25
C GLU A 377 -4.99 -6.34 -18.76
N ILE A 378 -3.68 -6.11 -18.93
CA ILE A 378 -2.64 -7.02 -18.48
C ILE A 378 -2.64 -7.11 -16.95
N ALA A 379 -2.78 -6.00 -16.22
CA ALA A 379 -2.90 -6.04 -14.76
C ALA A 379 -4.10 -6.91 -14.29
N GLY A 380 -5.19 -6.91 -15.05
CA GLY A 380 -6.33 -7.82 -14.86
C GLY A 380 -6.03 -9.28 -15.22
N ALA A 381 -5.34 -9.53 -16.34
CA ALA A 381 -5.03 -10.87 -16.85
C ALA A 381 -3.89 -11.58 -16.08
N THR A 382 -2.84 -10.85 -15.68
CA THR A 382 -1.71 -11.36 -14.89
C THR A 382 -2.16 -11.80 -13.48
N SER A 383 -3.37 -11.43 -13.05
CA SER A 383 -3.98 -11.92 -11.80
C SER A 383 -4.73 -13.25 -11.93
N ALA A 384 -4.95 -13.75 -13.16
CA ALA A 384 -5.68 -14.99 -13.43
C ALA A 384 -4.79 -16.21 -13.67
N GLY A 385 -3.46 -16.08 -13.54
CA GLY A 385 -2.54 -17.18 -13.79
C GLY A 385 -1.25 -17.08 -12.98
N SER A 386 -1.20 -17.81 -11.87
CA SER A 386 -0.04 -18.56 -11.34
C SER A 386 -0.55 -19.47 -10.24
#